data_AF-A0A7X6TIF5-F1
#
_entry.id   AF-A0A7X6TIF5-F1
#
_cell.length_a   1.000
_cell.length_b   1.000
_cell.length_c   1.000
_cell.angle_alpha   90.00
_cell.angle_beta   90.00
_cell.angle_gamma   90.00
#
_symmetry.space_group_name_H-M   'P 1'
#
loop_
_entity.id
_entity.type
_entity.pdbx_description
1 polymer ?
#
loop_
_entity_poly.entity_id
_entity_poly.type
_entity_poly.pdbx_seq_one_letter_code
_entity_poly.pdbx_strand_id
1 'polypeptide(L)'
;MHVYPSELVALIHERWGPPPEDAAEAAIAALPGKAALEHLISTCYQVSMMREEDRSVTLRLILAPPSLFPPDQGPPKGFLRLLFDAPRPFNEYELRRMSPAVDFERSLIGIEPHPEKGFQIWGVVNSGIRWLQQERGGNKKTNRLPGAFVVHVTGPGMLTICRGLKIVVNLSGGRLLESAANAFHSKWMNRLFAPGRQAVVDQHELFRASVLYPVARIEEEFIENLQFQLLKRVLSVTRMNRHGGTFIIFPSVDPPELATDNPPILLKYRFQNDEAVHRQQQLLVRTIRLATTALGDINNPDRVVSWRDYVNLRHESAVYDLEEGLYEQAQFVASLASVDGAVVTSSRGPLGFGGMIVGSLNKLTEVAIASDAEGKMVSLTKIEGYGSRHRSAYHLCNALHDALAIVVSQDGNVQLATWRNGIVTCWDLTSQMFIAET
;
A
#
# COMPACT_ATOMS: atom_id res chain seq x y z
N MET A 1 9.52 -23.06 -4.16
CA MET A 1 9.64 -23.33 -5.61
C MET A 1 9.85 -21.99 -6.29
N HIS A 2 10.86 -21.88 -7.16
CA HIS A 2 11.06 -20.64 -7.93
C HIS A 2 10.20 -20.69 -9.19
N VAL A 3 9.55 -19.58 -9.52
CA VAL A 3 8.64 -19.44 -10.65
C VAL A 3 9.35 -18.67 -11.75
N TYR A 4 9.55 -19.33 -12.87
CA TYR A 4 10.20 -18.78 -14.05
C TYR A 4 9.17 -18.22 -15.06
N PRO A 5 9.58 -17.40 -16.05
CA PRO A 5 8.67 -16.76 -16.99
C PRO A 5 7.61 -17.66 -17.62
N SER A 6 7.96 -18.89 -18.03
CA SER A 6 7.02 -19.85 -18.63
C SER A 6 5.93 -20.33 -17.66
N GLU A 7 6.29 -20.58 -16.41
CA GLU A 7 5.35 -20.95 -15.34
C GLU A 7 4.47 -19.77 -14.95
N LEU A 8 5.03 -18.55 -14.96
CA LEU A 8 4.27 -17.32 -14.72
C LEU A 8 3.19 -17.11 -15.78
N VAL A 9 3.50 -17.37 -17.06
CA VAL A 9 2.53 -17.22 -18.16
C VAL A 9 1.34 -18.16 -18.01
N ALA A 10 1.57 -19.42 -17.60
CA ALA A 10 0.48 -20.36 -17.35
C ALA A 10 -0.49 -19.82 -16.27
N LEU A 11 0.06 -19.27 -15.19
CA LEU A 11 -0.72 -18.69 -14.10
C LEU A 11 -1.45 -17.40 -14.50
N ILE A 12 -0.83 -16.57 -15.35
CA ILE A 12 -1.49 -15.38 -15.90
C ILE A 12 -2.75 -15.80 -16.67
N HIS A 13 -2.65 -16.80 -17.57
CA HIS A 13 -3.79 -17.28 -18.33
C HIS A 13 -4.89 -17.87 -17.43
N GLU A 14 -4.53 -18.63 -16.41
CA GLU A 14 -5.47 -19.19 -15.43
C GLU A 14 -6.22 -18.08 -14.66
N ARG A 15 -5.51 -17.03 -14.23
CA ARG A 15 -6.04 -15.98 -13.35
C ARG A 15 -6.61 -14.75 -14.09
N TRP A 16 -6.44 -14.64 -15.41
CA TRP A 16 -6.88 -13.47 -16.20
C TRP A 16 -8.39 -13.23 -16.15
N GLY A 17 -9.15 -14.31 -15.95
CA GLY A 17 -10.61 -14.32 -15.94
C GLY A 17 -11.23 -14.16 -17.33
N PRO A 18 -12.55 -14.22 -17.44
CA PRO A 18 -13.24 -14.08 -18.71
C PRO A 18 -13.06 -12.66 -19.31
N PRO A 19 -13.12 -12.53 -20.65
CA PRO A 19 -13.21 -11.22 -21.28
C PRO A 19 -14.51 -10.51 -20.84
N PRO A 20 -14.54 -9.16 -20.85
CA PRO A 20 -15.77 -8.39 -20.65
C PRO A 20 -16.79 -8.73 -21.74
N GLU A 21 -18.07 -8.48 -21.48
CA GLU A 21 -19.15 -8.70 -22.46
C GLU A 21 -19.08 -7.74 -23.64
N ASP A 22 -18.59 -6.52 -23.41
CA ASP A 22 -18.38 -5.53 -24.47
C ASP A 22 -17.22 -5.95 -25.39
N ALA A 23 -17.48 -6.02 -26.69
CA ALA A 23 -16.53 -6.50 -27.68
C ALA A 23 -15.28 -5.61 -27.82
N ALA A 24 -15.42 -4.30 -27.63
CA ALA A 24 -14.28 -3.38 -27.67
C ALA A 24 -13.43 -3.55 -26.41
N GLU A 25 -14.05 -3.67 -25.23
CA GLU A 25 -13.32 -3.95 -24.00
C GLU A 25 -12.68 -5.36 -23.99
N ALA A 26 -13.30 -6.34 -24.65
CA ALA A 26 -12.76 -7.68 -24.83
C ALA A 26 -11.51 -7.70 -25.71
N ALA A 27 -11.48 -6.93 -26.79
CA ALA A 27 -10.30 -6.81 -27.64
C ALA A 27 -9.12 -6.19 -26.86
N ILE A 28 -9.40 -5.19 -26.01
CA ILE A 28 -8.40 -4.53 -25.16
C ILE A 28 -7.87 -5.47 -24.06
N ALA A 29 -8.76 -6.27 -23.49
CA ALA A 29 -8.42 -7.22 -22.43
C ALA A 29 -7.81 -8.53 -22.96
N ALA A 30 -7.68 -8.71 -24.27
CA ALA A 30 -7.15 -9.93 -24.86
C ALA A 30 -5.65 -10.06 -24.56
N LEU A 31 -5.25 -11.23 -24.05
CA LEU A 31 -3.83 -11.56 -23.90
C LEU A 31 -3.21 -11.89 -25.27
N PRO A 32 -1.93 -11.54 -25.49
CA PRO A 32 -1.22 -12.02 -26.65
C PRO A 32 -1.05 -13.55 -26.57
N GLY A 33 -0.73 -14.18 -27.70
CA GLY A 33 -0.47 -15.62 -27.74
C GLY A 33 0.66 -16.03 -26.78
N LYS A 34 0.61 -17.27 -26.28
CA LYS A 34 1.50 -17.78 -25.22
C LYS A 34 2.97 -17.45 -25.44
N ALA A 35 3.52 -17.73 -26.63
CA ALA A 35 4.93 -17.48 -26.94
C ALA A 35 5.30 -15.99 -26.91
N ALA A 36 4.39 -15.12 -27.38
CA ALA A 36 4.60 -13.67 -27.32
C ALA A 36 4.55 -13.17 -25.87
N LEU A 37 3.62 -13.68 -25.07
CA LEU A 37 3.53 -13.33 -23.65
C LEU A 37 4.77 -13.81 -22.86
N GLU A 38 5.27 -15.02 -23.15
CA GLU A 38 6.52 -15.54 -22.57
C GLU A 38 7.72 -14.65 -22.90
N HIS A 39 7.83 -14.21 -24.15
CA HIS A 39 8.87 -13.26 -24.55
C HIS A 39 8.75 -11.94 -23.78
N LEU A 40 7.54 -11.35 -23.71
CA LEU A 40 7.28 -10.11 -22.98
C LEU A 40 7.69 -10.21 -21.51
N ILE A 41 7.22 -11.25 -20.82
CA ILE A 41 7.54 -11.49 -19.40
C ILE A 41 9.03 -11.73 -19.20
N SER A 42 9.67 -12.52 -20.08
CA SER A 42 11.11 -12.78 -20.03
C SER A 42 11.92 -11.49 -20.15
N THR A 43 11.60 -10.63 -21.12
CA THR A 43 12.26 -9.32 -21.29
C THR A 43 12.07 -8.46 -20.05
N CYS A 44 10.85 -8.37 -19.50
CA CYS A 44 10.60 -7.61 -18.27
C CYS A 44 11.38 -8.17 -17.08
N TYR A 45 11.48 -9.49 -16.94
CA TYR A 45 12.24 -10.14 -15.89
C TYR A 45 13.73 -9.83 -16.00
N GLN A 46 14.30 -9.88 -17.21
CA GLN A 46 15.70 -9.50 -17.44
C GLN A 46 15.95 -8.02 -17.12
N VAL A 47 15.08 -7.13 -17.60
CA VAL A 47 15.15 -5.68 -17.31
C VAL A 47 15.10 -5.42 -15.80
N SER A 48 14.28 -6.17 -15.05
CA SER A 48 14.18 -6.01 -13.59
C SER A 48 15.53 -6.20 -12.87
N MET A 49 16.41 -7.03 -13.43
CA MET A 49 17.74 -7.34 -12.89
C MET A 49 18.83 -6.35 -13.37
N MET A 50 18.49 -5.46 -14.31
CA MET A 50 19.44 -4.49 -14.87
C MET A 50 19.58 -3.25 -14.00
N ARG A 51 20.66 -2.51 -14.26
CA ARG A 51 20.92 -1.18 -13.69
C ARG A 51 21.22 -0.18 -14.80
N GLU A 52 20.84 1.07 -14.58
CA GLU A 52 21.20 2.23 -15.42
C GLU A 52 21.71 3.33 -14.47
N GLU A 53 22.94 3.82 -14.67
CA GLU A 53 23.60 4.80 -13.78
C GLU A 53 23.52 4.44 -12.28
N ASP A 54 23.84 3.18 -11.93
CA ASP A 54 23.72 2.63 -10.58
C ASP A 54 22.32 2.63 -9.97
N ARG A 55 21.27 2.90 -10.75
CA ARG A 55 19.88 2.77 -10.32
C ARG A 55 19.30 1.47 -10.84
N SER A 56 18.59 0.74 -9.97
CA SER A 56 17.77 -0.39 -10.43
C SER A 56 16.71 0.11 -11.41
N VAL A 57 16.51 -0.63 -12.49
CA VAL A 57 15.48 -0.29 -13.48
C VAL A 57 14.10 -0.50 -12.88
N THR A 58 13.31 0.58 -12.81
CA THR A 58 11.91 0.54 -12.40
C THR A 58 11.05 1.21 -13.47
N LEU A 59 10.03 0.51 -13.97
CA LEU A 59 9.15 1.02 -15.02
C LEU A 59 7.78 0.33 -15.01
N ARG A 60 6.81 0.94 -15.68
CA ARG A 60 5.49 0.36 -15.94
C ARG A 60 5.29 0.23 -17.43
N LEU A 61 4.76 -0.89 -17.89
CA LEU A 61 4.40 -1.11 -19.29
C LEU A 61 2.91 -1.35 -19.42
N ILE A 62 2.34 -0.92 -20.53
CA ILE A 62 0.96 -1.21 -20.91
C ILE A 62 0.90 -1.72 -22.35
N LEU A 63 0.32 -2.90 -22.52
CA LEU A 63 0.03 -3.48 -23.82
C LEU A 63 -1.30 -2.95 -24.33
N ALA A 64 -1.24 -1.90 -25.13
CA ALA A 64 -2.41 -1.19 -25.63
C ALA A 64 -2.02 -0.39 -26.88
N PRO A 65 -2.90 -0.29 -27.90
CA PRO A 65 -2.65 0.58 -29.03
C PRO A 65 -2.76 2.06 -28.62
N PRO A 66 -2.05 2.97 -29.30
CA PRO A 66 -2.07 4.39 -28.98
C PRO A 66 -3.46 5.04 -29.13
N SER A 67 -4.37 4.44 -29.90
CA SER A 67 -5.74 4.93 -30.09
C SER A 67 -6.59 4.91 -28.81
N LEU A 68 -6.23 4.11 -27.80
CA LEU A 68 -6.93 4.09 -26.50
C LEU A 68 -6.65 5.33 -25.64
N PHE A 69 -5.66 6.14 -26.01
CA PHE A 69 -5.25 7.33 -25.27
C PHE A 69 -5.42 8.57 -26.16
N PRO A 70 -6.53 9.31 -26.03
CA PRO A 70 -6.78 10.49 -26.85
C PRO A 70 -5.69 11.57 -26.65
N PRO A 71 -5.21 12.22 -27.73
CA PRO A 71 -4.09 13.17 -27.65
C PRO A 71 -4.44 14.48 -26.93
N ASP A 72 -5.72 14.80 -26.78
CA ASP A 72 -6.25 15.98 -26.08
C ASP A 72 -6.45 15.75 -24.58
N GLN A 73 -6.21 14.54 -24.09
CA GLN A 73 -6.28 14.20 -22.67
C GLN A 73 -4.92 14.28 -21.99
N GLY A 74 -4.94 14.54 -20.70
CA GLY A 74 -3.73 14.56 -19.90
C GLY A 74 -4.00 14.69 -18.41
N PRO A 75 -2.95 14.52 -17.58
CA PRO A 75 -3.07 14.76 -16.16
C PRO A 75 -3.56 16.19 -15.90
N PRO A 76 -4.42 16.40 -14.89
CA PRO A 76 -4.70 15.46 -13.81
C PRO A 76 -6.00 14.65 -14.00
N LYS A 77 -6.68 14.73 -15.15
CA LYS A 77 -8.00 14.10 -15.40
C LYS A 77 -8.02 13.03 -16.50
N GLY A 78 -6.90 12.82 -17.18
CA GLY A 78 -6.74 11.80 -18.21
C GLY A 78 -5.28 11.37 -18.36
N PHE A 79 -5.00 10.66 -19.44
CA PHE A 79 -3.69 10.13 -19.76
C PHE A 79 -3.11 10.89 -20.96
N LEU A 80 -1.93 11.49 -20.79
CA LEU A 80 -1.26 12.21 -21.87
C LEU A 80 -0.44 11.22 -22.69
N ARG A 81 -0.87 11.00 -23.93
CA ARG A 81 -0.17 10.16 -24.90
C ARG A 81 0.92 10.94 -25.62
N LEU A 82 2.16 10.48 -25.50
CA LEU A 82 3.32 11.03 -26.23
C LEU A 82 3.88 9.94 -27.13
N LEU A 83 3.69 10.10 -28.44
CA LEU A 83 4.20 9.16 -29.44
C LEU A 83 5.66 9.46 -29.75
N PHE A 84 6.44 8.42 -30.01
CA PHE A 84 7.72 8.58 -30.68
C PHE A 84 7.51 8.80 -32.17
N ASP A 85 8.39 9.61 -32.77
CA ASP A 85 8.41 9.84 -34.22
C ASP A 85 8.59 8.53 -35.00
N ALA A 86 9.41 7.63 -34.45
CA ALA A 86 9.53 6.25 -34.91
C ALA A 86 9.35 5.27 -33.74
N PRO A 87 8.50 4.24 -33.86
CA PRO A 87 8.41 3.17 -32.88
C PRO A 87 9.76 2.51 -32.64
N ARG A 88 10.00 2.10 -31.40
CA ARG A 88 11.25 1.44 -30.98
C ARG A 88 11.03 -0.06 -30.76
N PRO A 89 12.03 -0.91 -31.00
CA PRO A 89 11.91 -2.32 -30.71
C PRO A 89 11.70 -2.55 -29.21
N PHE A 90 10.80 -3.47 -28.86
CA PHE A 90 10.67 -3.93 -27.48
C PHE A 90 11.82 -4.89 -27.15
N ASN A 91 12.82 -4.41 -26.42
CA ASN A 91 13.92 -5.22 -25.91
C ASN A 91 14.48 -4.61 -24.60
N GLU A 92 15.38 -5.34 -23.96
CA GLU A 92 15.93 -4.97 -22.66
C GLU A 92 16.73 -3.66 -22.73
N TYR A 93 17.43 -3.43 -23.84
CA TYR A 93 18.28 -2.25 -24.04
C TYR A 93 17.47 -0.95 -24.08
N GLU A 94 16.41 -0.89 -24.89
CA GLU A 94 15.53 0.29 -24.98
C GLU A 94 14.83 0.57 -23.64
N LEU A 95 14.29 -0.47 -23.00
CA LEU A 95 13.61 -0.33 -21.71
C LEU A 95 14.55 0.17 -20.60
N ARG A 96 15.77 -0.38 -20.53
CA ARG A 96 16.78 0.04 -19.56
C ARG A 96 17.14 1.51 -19.73
N ARG A 97 17.42 1.94 -20.98
CA ARG A 97 17.78 3.33 -21.30
C ARG A 97 16.64 4.33 -21.09
N MET A 98 15.40 3.92 -21.31
CA MET A 98 14.24 4.79 -21.10
C MET A 98 13.87 4.93 -19.62
N SER A 99 14.18 3.95 -18.79
CA SER A 99 13.74 3.89 -17.39
C SER A 99 14.01 5.15 -16.54
N PRO A 100 15.13 5.89 -16.70
CA PRO A 100 15.35 7.10 -15.90
C PRO A 100 14.42 8.25 -16.28
N ALA A 101 13.93 8.29 -17.52
CA ALA A 101 13.04 9.34 -18.03
C ALA A 101 11.55 9.02 -17.82
N VAL A 102 11.22 7.74 -17.63
CA VAL A 102 9.85 7.27 -17.40
C VAL A 102 9.67 7.01 -15.91
N ASP A 103 9.32 8.07 -15.17
CA ASP A 103 9.05 7.98 -13.74
C ASP A 103 7.99 6.92 -13.46
N PHE A 104 8.35 5.91 -12.66
CA PHE A 104 7.49 4.77 -12.34
C PHE A 104 6.11 5.23 -11.87
N GLU A 105 6.05 6.31 -11.09
CA GLU A 105 4.82 6.80 -10.48
C GLU A 105 3.92 7.61 -11.42
N ARG A 106 4.48 8.19 -12.48
CA ARG A 106 3.75 9.14 -13.33
C ARG A 106 3.59 8.66 -14.75
N SER A 107 4.22 7.57 -15.15
CA SER A 107 4.31 7.21 -16.55
C SER A 107 4.30 5.71 -16.80
N LEU A 108 3.78 5.34 -17.96
CA LEU A 108 3.80 3.99 -18.51
C LEU A 108 4.44 4.01 -19.89
N ILE A 109 5.15 2.95 -20.24
CA ILE A 109 5.66 2.69 -21.59
C ILE A 109 4.56 1.99 -22.37
N GLY A 110 4.15 2.58 -23.48
CA GLY A 110 3.14 2.02 -24.37
C GLY A 110 3.75 1.03 -25.35
N ILE A 111 3.26 -0.21 -25.34
CA ILE A 111 3.67 -1.25 -26.28
C ILE A 111 2.47 -1.80 -27.07
N GLU A 112 2.70 -2.19 -28.31
CA GLU A 112 1.70 -2.85 -29.14
C GLU A 112 2.34 -3.98 -29.98
N PRO A 113 1.59 -5.02 -30.36
CA PRO A 113 2.10 -6.08 -31.21
C PRO A 113 2.24 -5.59 -32.66
N HIS A 114 3.36 -5.91 -33.31
CA HIS A 114 3.58 -5.70 -34.74
C HIS A 114 3.67 -7.05 -35.46
N PRO A 115 3.00 -7.22 -36.62
CA PRO A 115 2.94 -8.51 -37.33
C PRO A 115 4.29 -9.17 -37.60
N GLU A 116 5.29 -8.39 -38.01
CA GLU A 116 6.61 -8.91 -38.40
C GLU A 116 7.72 -8.72 -37.33
N LYS A 117 7.57 -7.73 -36.45
CA LYS A 117 8.67 -7.23 -35.59
C LYS A 117 8.48 -7.57 -34.12
N GLY A 118 7.44 -8.35 -33.78
CA GLY A 118 7.05 -8.60 -32.40
C GLY A 118 6.52 -7.32 -31.74
N PHE A 119 6.69 -7.16 -30.43
CA PHE A 119 6.24 -5.95 -29.75
C PHE A 119 7.09 -4.74 -30.15
N GLN A 120 6.43 -3.58 -30.26
CA GLN A 120 7.07 -2.29 -30.49
C GLN A 120 6.62 -1.31 -29.40
N ILE A 121 7.55 -0.46 -28.97
CA ILE A 121 7.30 0.67 -28.09
C ILE A 121 6.87 1.84 -28.98
N TRP A 122 5.60 2.24 -28.88
CA TRP A 122 5.09 3.37 -29.65
C TRP A 122 5.29 4.72 -28.94
N GLY A 123 5.57 4.72 -27.63
CA GLY A 123 5.80 5.95 -26.87
C GLY A 123 5.58 5.81 -25.36
N VAL A 124 5.22 6.93 -24.73
CA VAL A 124 5.02 7.04 -23.28
C VAL A 124 3.64 7.62 -22.99
N VAL A 125 3.01 7.10 -21.93
CA VAL A 125 1.74 7.60 -21.38
C VAL A 125 2.03 8.26 -20.03
N ASN A 126 1.86 9.57 -19.94
CA ASN A 126 1.94 10.27 -18.66
C ASN A 126 0.55 10.27 -17.99
N SER A 127 0.46 9.60 -16.84
CA SER A 127 -0.76 9.42 -16.04
C SER A 127 -0.86 10.40 -14.87
N GLY A 128 0.23 11.12 -14.56
CA GLY A 128 0.37 11.88 -13.32
C GLY A 128 0.28 10.99 -12.08
N ILE A 129 0.04 11.58 -10.91
CA ILE A 129 -0.03 10.84 -9.62
C ILE A 129 -1.46 10.52 -9.17
N ARG A 130 -2.50 10.92 -9.92
CA ARG A 130 -3.89 10.80 -9.45
C ARG A 130 -4.35 9.35 -9.32
N TRP A 131 -3.85 8.46 -10.16
CA TRP A 131 -4.14 7.04 -10.06
C TRP A 131 -3.41 6.37 -8.88
N LEU A 132 -2.25 6.92 -8.46
CA LEU A 132 -1.58 6.61 -7.18
C LEU A 132 -2.21 7.31 -5.98
N GLN A 133 -3.15 8.23 -6.16
CA GLN A 133 -3.86 8.77 -4.99
C GLN A 133 -4.64 7.67 -4.30
N GLN A 134 -5.10 6.63 -5.00
CA GLN A 134 -5.56 5.40 -4.32
C GLN A 134 -4.47 4.80 -3.43
N GLU A 135 -3.23 4.64 -3.94
CA GLU A 135 -2.05 4.21 -3.15
C GLU A 135 -1.63 5.16 -2.00
N ARG A 136 -2.07 6.42 -2.06
CA ARG A 136 -1.81 7.47 -1.05
C ARG A 136 -3.06 7.86 -0.26
N GLY A 137 -4.11 7.04 -0.30
CA GLY A 137 -5.37 7.24 0.42
C GLY A 137 -6.17 8.50 0.08
N GLY A 138 -5.96 9.07 -1.10
CA GLY A 138 -6.75 10.17 -1.67
C GLY A 138 -7.81 9.65 -2.64
N ASN A 139 -9.06 10.13 -2.49
CA ASN A 139 -10.22 9.54 -3.16
C ASN A 139 -10.74 10.35 -4.38
N LYS A 140 -9.84 11.07 -5.08
CA LYS A 140 -10.21 11.71 -6.36
C LYS A 140 -10.52 10.61 -7.37
N LYS A 141 -11.64 10.69 -8.12
CA LYS A 141 -11.98 9.76 -9.22
C LYS A 141 -10.71 9.45 -10.02
N THR A 142 -10.21 8.24 -9.86
CA THR A 142 -8.96 7.82 -10.51
C THR A 142 -9.22 7.73 -12.00
N ASN A 143 -8.23 8.13 -12.79
CA ASN A 143 -8.26 7.82 -14.21
C ASN A 143 -8.24 6.29 -14.32
N ARG A 144 -9.31 5.70 -14.83
CA ARG A 144 -9.38 4.25 -15.01
C ARG A 144 -8.46 3.88 -16.17
N LEU A 145 -7.41 3.13 -15.87
CA LEU A 145 -6.67 2.45 -16.93
C LEU A 145 -7.63 1.49 -17.64
N PRO A 146 -7.52 1.35 -18.97
CA PRO A 146 -8.26 0.31 -19.68
C PRO A 146 -7.94 -1.06 -19.07
N GLY A 147 -8.86 -2.02 -19.21
CA GLY A 147 -8.66 -3.41 -18.77
C GLY A 147 -7.58 -4.18 -19.53
N ALA A 148 -6.56 -3.48 -20.04
CA ALA A 148 -5.42 -3.93 -20.79
C ALA A 148 -4.38 -4.63 -19.90
N PHE A 149 -3.46 -5.34 -20.55
CA PHE A 149 -2.35 -5.99 -19.86
C PHE A 149 -1.28 -4.98 -19.45
N VAL A 150 -0.95 -4.97 -18.16
CA VAL A 150 0.00 -4.04 -17.55
C VAL A 150 1.06 -4.83 -16.77
N VAL A 151 2.31 -4.42 -16.87
CA VAL A 151 3.43 -4.99 -16.11
C VAL A 151 4.13 -3.89 -15.34
N HIS A 152 4.31 -4.09 -14.03
CA HIS A 152 5.17 -3.26 -13.21
C HIS A 152 6.49 -3.99 -12.96
N VAL A 153 7.59 -3.32 -13.26
CA VAL A 153 8.94 -3.73 -12.89
C VAL A 153 9.36 -2.83 -11.73
N THR A 154 9.44 -3.40 -10.53
CA THR A 154 9.71 -2.63 -9.29
C THR A 154 11.12 -2.81 -8.75
N GLY A 155 11.86 -3.78 -9.28
CA GLY A 155 13.26 -4.03 -8.94
C GLY A 155 13.67 -5.47 -9.22
N PRO A 156 14.86 -5.90 -8.76
CA PRO A 156 15.46 -7.19 -9.13
C PRO A 156 14.55 -8.40 -8.89
N GLY A 157 14.12 -9.04 -9.98
CA GLY A 157 13.27 -10.24 -9.95
C GLY A 157 11.85 -9.96 -9.45
N MET A 158 11.42 -8.69 -9.44
CA MET A 158 10.12 -8.25 -8.96
C MET A 158 9.25 -7.78 -10.13
N LEU A 159 8.19 -8.54 -10.42
CA LEU A 159 7.21 -8.25 -11.45
C LEU A 159 5.80 -8.30 -10.89
N THR A 160 5.00 -7.28 -11.18
CA THR A 160 3.56 -7.31 -10.88
C THR A 160 2.78 -7.23 -12.19
N ILE A 161 1.89 -8.20 -12.42
CA ILE A 161 1.07 -8.31 -13.63
C ILE A 161 -0.34 -7.86 -13.29
N CYS A 162 -0.88 -6.92 -14.04
CA CYS A 162 -2.20 -6.34 -13.81
C CYS A 162 -3.07 -6.39 -15.08
N ARG A 163 -4.38 -6.46 -14.87
CA ARG A 163 -5.42 -6.15 -15.85
C ARG A 163 -5.98 -4.77 -15.50
N GLY A 164 -5.57 -3.74 -16.24
CA GLY A 164 -5.72 -2.35 -15.81
C GLY A 164 -5.04 -2.12 -14.45
N LEU A 165 -5.82 -1.80 -13.42
CA LEU A 165 -5.34 -1.61 -12.05
C LEU A 165 -5.44 -2.89 -11.18
N LYS A 166 -6.10 -3.95 -11.67
CA LYS A 166 -6.30 -5.19 -10.90
C LYS A 166 -5.09 -6.09 -11.07
N ILE A 167 -4.30 -6.32 -10.02
CA ILE A 167 -3.20 -7.30 -10.07
C ILE A 167 -3.78 -8.71 -10.23
N VAL A 168 -3.18 -9.46 -11.15
CA VAL A 168 -3.46 -10.85 -11.47
C VAL A 168 -2.40 -11.76 -10.85
N VAL A 169 -1.12 -11.35 -10.94
CA VAL A 169 0.02 -12.09 -10.39
C VAL A 169 1.07 -11.13 -9.85
N ASN A 170 1.70 -11.49 -8.73
CA ASN A 170 2.85 -10.78 -8.20
C ASN A 170 4.02 -11.77 -7.99
N LEU A 171 5.18 -11.44 -8.55
CA LEU A 171 6.41 -12.20 -8.49
C LEU A 171 7.43 -11.36 -7.71
N SER A 172 8.06 -11.93 -6.68
CA SER A 172 9.13 -11.30 -5.93
C SER A 172 10.23 -12.32 -5.64
N GLY A 173 11.47 -12.04 -6.08
CA GLY A 173 12.61 -12.94 -5.88
C GLY A 173 12.41 -14.34 -6.46
N GLY A 174 11.67 -14.44 -7.57
CA GLY A 174 11.28 -15.70 -8.18
C GLY A 174 10.25 -16.49 -7.37
N ARG A 175 9.56 -15.90 -6.39
CA ARG A 175 8.44 -16.53 -5.68
C ARG A 175 7.15 -15.80 -6.03
N LEU A 176 6.07 -16.55 -6.19
CA LEU A 176 4.75 -15.94 -6.30
C LEU A 176 4.35 -15.41 -4.94
N LEU A 177 4.08 -14.11 -4.90
CA LEU A 177 3.26 -13.54 -3.85
C LEU A 177 1.83 -13.79 -4.28
N GLU A 178 1.23 -14.86 -3.75
CA GLU A 178 -0.22 -14.97 -3.79
C GLU A 178 -0.79 -13.70 -3.17
N SER A 179 -1.89 -13.17 -3.76
CA SER A 179 -2.55 -11.96 -3.28
C SER A 179 -2.75 -12.09 -1.78
N ALA A 180 -1.84 -11.52 -1.00
CA ALA A 180 -1.89 -11.63 0.44
C ALA A 180 -3.21 -11.02 0.83
N ALA A 181 -4.08 -11.86 1.38
CA ALA A 181 -5.40 -11.44 1.72
C ALA A 181 -5.26 -10.26 2.69
N ASN A 182 -6.00 -9.20 2.39
CA ASN A 182 -5.78 -7.87 2.96
C ASN A 182 -5.92 -7.90 4.49
N ALA A 183 -4.78 -8.07 5.17
CA ALA A 183 -4.73 -8.22 6.62
C ALA A 183 -5.29 -6.99 7.36
N PHE A 184 -5.33 -5.81 6.72
CA PHE A 184 -5.95 -4.63 7.31
C PHE A 184 -7.46 -4.81 7.54
N HIS A 185 -8.17 -5.58 6.72
CA HIS A 185 -9.60 -5.86 6.91
C HIS A 185 -9.87 -7.19 7.64
N SER A 186 -8.85 -7.78 8.26
CA SER A 186 -9.02 -9.03 9.00
C SER A 186 -9.71 -8.80 10.35
N LYS A 187 -10.44 -9.80 10.82
CA LYS A 187 -11.12 -9.76 12.13
C LYS A 187 -10.13 -9.65 13.29
N TRP A 188 -8.91 -10.13 13.14
CA TRP A 188 -7.89 -10.01 14.18
C TRP A 188 -7.32 -8.58 14.24
N MET A 189 -7.07 -7.95 13.09
CA MET A 189 -6.60 -6.56 13.05
C MET A 189 -7.65 -5.61 13.63
N ASN A 190 -8.92 -5.85 13.29
CA ASN A 190 -10.04 -5.07 13.83
C ASN A 190 -10.16 -5.22 15.34
N ARG A 191 -9.98 -6.42 15.88
CA ARG A 191 -9.95 -6.64 17.34
C ARG A 191 -8.75 -5.97 18.00
N LEU A 192 -7.59 -5.98 17.37
CA LEU A 192 -6.37 -5.35 17.90
C LEU A 192 -6.60 -3.85 18.16
N PHE A 193 -7.23 -3.14 17.23
CA PHE A 193 -7.47 -1.70 17.35
C PHE A 193 -8.82 -1.31 17.97
N ALA A 194 -9.69 -2.28 18.29
CA ALA A 194 -11.03 -2.02 18.83
C ALA A 194 -11.05 -1.12 20.08
N PRO A 195 -10.16 -1.27 21.08
CA PRO A 195 -10.17 -0.40 22.26
C PRO A 195 -9.92 1.07 21.92
N GLY A 196 -8.98 1.34 21.01
CA GLY A 196 -8.69 2.70 20.55
C GLY A 196 -9.84 3.31 19.75
N ARG A 197 -10.57 2.49 18.97
CA ARG A 197 -11.77 2.93 18.24
C ARG A 197 -12.93 3.26 19.19
N GLN A 198 -13.18 2.43 20.20
CA GLN A 198 -14.23 2.69 21.18
C GLN A 198 -14.03 4.03 21.88
N ALA A 199 -12.79 4.35 22.27
CA ALA A 199 -12.47 5.65 22.88
C ALA A 199 -12.81 6.85 21.96
N VAL A 200 -12.67 6.71 20.65
CA VAL A 200 -13.06 7.74 19.67
C VAL A 200 -14.58 7.82 19.53
N VAL A 201 -15.28 6.69 19.54
CA VAL A 201 -16.76 6.64 19.55
C VAL A 201 -17.32 7.34 20.79
N ASP A 202 -16.80 7.01 21.97
CA ASP A 202 -17.25 7.59 23.24
C ASP A 202 -17.01 9.11 23.25
N GLN A 203 -15.84 9.56 22.76
CA GLN A 203 -15.53 10.98 22.62
C GLN A 203 -16.48 11.70 21.64
N HIS A 204 -16.92 11.01 20.58
CA HIS A 204 -17.89 11.54 19.63
C HIS A 204 -19.28 11.67 20.24
N GLU A 205 -19.76 10.64 20.95
CA GLU A 205 -21.07 10.69 21.61
C GLU A 205 -21.12 11.76 22.71
N LEU A 206 -20.04 11.94 23.47
CA LEU A 206 -19.90 13.05 24.42
C LEU A 206 -19.97 14.41 23.72
N PHE A 207 -19.34 14.56 22.55
CA PHE A 207 -19.43 15.78 21.75
C PHE A 207 -20.86 16.03 21.25
N ARG A 208 -21.54 15.00 20.72
CA ARG A 208 -22.95 15.09 20.29
C ARG A 208 -23.86 15.58 21.42
N ALA A 209 -23.70 15.02 22.61
CA ALA A 209 -24.49 15.41 23.79
C ALA A 209 -24.18 16.85 24.28
N SER A 210 -23.02 17.40 23.94
CA SER A 210 -22.57 18.72 24.40
C SER A 210 -23.01 19.89 23.53
N VAL A 211 -23.55 19.65 22.33
CA VAL A 211 -23.88 20.68 21.35
C VAL A 211 -25.38 20.75 21.06
N LEU A 212 -25.86 21.93 20.66
CA LEU A 212 -27.28 22.19 20.39
C LEU A 212 -27.66 22.10 18.90
N TYR A 213 -26.68 21.94 18.02
CA TYR A 213 -26.89 21.76 16.58
C TYR A 213 -26.86 20.28 16.20
N PRO A 214 -27.51 19.86 15.11
CA PRO A 214 -27.56 18.45 14.73
C PRO A 214 -26.16 17.92 14.40
N VAL A 215 -25.79 16.82 15.07
CA VAL A 215 -24.57 16.07 14.78
C VAL A 215 -24.96 14.60 14.63
N ALA A 216 -24.66 14.04 13.47
CA ALA A 216 -24.98 12.67 13.14
C ALA A 216 -24.20 11.65 14.00
N ARG A 217 -24.75 10.44 14.11
CA ARG A 217 -24.01 9.26 14.59
C ARG A 217 -22.97 8.84 13.55
N ILE A 218 -22.00 8.05 13.97
CA ILE A 218 -20.93 7.54 13.11
C ILE A 218 -20.94 6.01 13.12
N GLU A 219 -20.70 5.41 11.96
CA GLU A 219 -20.44 3.99 11.83
C GLU A 219 -19.02 3.65 12.30
N GLU A 220 -18.82 2.56 13.06
CA GLU A 220 -17.48 2.17 13.51
C GLU A 220 -16.50 1.93 12.35
N GLU A 221 -17.01 1.41 11.23
CA GLU A 221 -16.22 1.16 10.02
C GLU A 221 -15.65 2.45 9.42
N PHE A 222 -16.28 3.60 9.65
CA PHE A 222 -15.72 4.90 9.28
C PHE A 222 -14.37 5.13 9.96
N ILE A 223 -14.33 4.93 11.29
CA ILE A 223 -13.15 5.19 12.12
C ILE A 223 -12.03 4.23 11.72
N GLU A 224 -12.39 2.96 11.51
CA GLU A 224 -11.50 1.92 10.99
C GLU A 224 -10.87 2.32 9.66
N ASN A 225 -11.70 2.69 8.67
CA ASN A 225 -11.22 3.11 7.36
C ASN A 225 -10.31 4.34 7.45
N LEU A 226 -10.65 5.33 8.27
CA LEU A 226 -9.82 6.52 8.47
C LEU A 226 -8.43 6.18 9.07
N GLN A 227 -8.39 5.31 10.07
CA GLN A 227 -7.14 4.84 10.69
C GLN A 227 -6.27 4.08 9.70
N PHE A 228 -6.85 3.14 8.94
CA PHE A 228 -6.10 2.37 7.96
C PHE A 228 -5.63 3.21 6.78
N GLN A 229 -6.40 4.21 6.35
CA GLN A 229 -5.94 5.15 5.32
C GLN A 229 -4.71 5.94 5.79
N LEU A 230 -4.68 6.38 7.05
CA LEU A 230 -3.49 7.04 7.59
C LEU A 230 -2.29 6.09 7.65
N LEU A 231 -2.47 4.87 8.12
CA LEU A 231 -1.41 3.86 8.18
C LEU A 231 -0.87 3.53 6.77
N LYS A 232 -1.77 3.31 5.80
CA LYS A 232 -1.42 3.09 4.40
C LYS A 232 -0.60 4.25 3.84
N ARG A 233 -0.94 5.50 4.16
CA ARG A 233 -0.17 6.70 3.76
C ARG A 233 1.24 6.69 4.34
N VAL A 234 1.40 6.43 5.64
CA VAL A 234 2.72 6.35 6.29
C VAL A 234 3.61 5.30 5.59
N LEU A 235 3.06 4.11 5.36
CA LEU A 235 3.78 3.01 4.71
C LEU A 235 4.10 3.35 3.25
N SER A 236 3.17 3.94 2.52
CA SER A 236 3.35 4.38 1.14
C SER A 236 4.48 5.40 1.01
N VAL A 237 4.50 6.43 1.87
CA VAL A 237 5.59 7.43 1.91
C VAL A 237 6.92 6.78 2.27
N THR A 238 6.94 5.86 3.24
CA THR A 238 8.17 5.15 3.64
C THR A 238 8.76 4.32 2.50
N ARG A 239 7.91 3.60 1.74
CA ARG A 239 8.32 2.84 0.55
C ARG A 239 8.92 3.75 -0.51
N MET A 240 8.26 4.89 -0.78
CA MET A 240 8.73 5.86 -1.77
C MET A 240 10.11 6.44 -1.44
N ASN A 241 10.43 6.59 -0.15
CA ASN A 241 11.73 7.11 0.28
C ASN A 241 12.89 6.12 0.07
N ARG A 242 12.63 4.83 -0.24
CA ARG A 242 13.65 3.79 -0.54
C ARG A 242 14.77 3.62 0.51
N HIS A 243 14.54 4.04 1.75
CA HIS A 243 15.47 3.80 2.88
C HIS A 243 15.07 2.58 3.74
N GLY A 244 13.85 2.06 3.53
CA GLY A 244 13.22 1.09 4.42
C GLY A 244 12.78 1.74 5.74
N GLY A 245 12.08 0.99 6.59
CA GLY A 245 11.59 1.47 7.87
C GLY A 245 11.05 0.33 8.74
N THR A 246 10.99 0.54 10.04
CA THR A 246 10.36 -0.40 10.98
C THR A 246 9.43 0.38 11.89
N PHE A 247 8.16 -0.01 11.92
CA PHE A 247 7.14 0.59 12.77
C PHE A 247 6.67 -0.44 13.78
N ILE A 248 6.68 -0.08 15.06
CA ILE A 248 6.07 -0.86 16.14
C ILE A 248 4.83 -0.10 16.60
N ILE A 249 3.67 -0.72 16.46
CA ILE A 249 2.38 -0.14 16.76
C ILE A 249 1.82 -0.81 18.01
N PHE A 250 1.62 -0.01 19.05
CA PHE A 250 0.90 -0.39 20.25
C PHE A 250 -0.57 0.03 20.11
N PRO A 251 -1.53 -0.88 20.32
CA PRO A 251 -2.95 -0.51 20.26
C PRO A 251 -3.36 0.36 21.45
N SER A 252 -2.77 0.08 22.61
CA SER A 252 -2.92 0.87 23.83
C SER A 252 -2.26 2.23 23.68
N VAL A 253 -2.86 3.23 24.32
CA VAL A 253 -2.36 4.61 24.34
C VAL A 253 -1.02 4.69 25.07
N ASP A 254 -0.98 4.11 26.27
CA ASP A 254 0.15 4.11 27.19
C ASP A 254 0.54 2.64 27.42
N PRO A 255 1.35 2.05 26.53
CA PRO A 255 1.77 0.66 26.67
C PRO A 255 2.60 0.47 27.94
N PRO A 256 2.11 -0.29 28.95
CA PRO A 256 2.83 -0.47 30.21
C PRO A 256 4.20 -1.12 30.00
N GLU A 257 4.38 -1.87 28.90
CA GLU A 257 5.62 -2.52 28.51
C GLU A 257 6.78 -1.52 28.31
N LEU A 258 6.47 -0.29 27.88
CA LEU A 258 7.46 0.77 27.69
C LEU A 258 7.82 1.53 28.98
N ALA A 259 7.04 1.33 30.05
CA ALA A 259 7.23 1.96 31.35
C ALA A 259 7.98 1.06 32.35
N THR A 260 8.33 -0.17 31.96
CA THR A 260 9.11 -1.09 32.79
C THR A 260 10.57 -0.63 32.94
N ASP A 261 11.27 -1.11 33.98
CA ASP A 261 12.68 -0.78 34.21
C ASP A 261 13.60 -1.29 33.09
N ASN A 262 13.21 -2.37 32.42
CA ASN A 262 13.94 -2.99 31.31
C ASN A 262 12.97 -3.26 30.14
N PRO A 263 12.55 -2.21 29.41
CA PRO A 263 11.62 -2.39 28.31
C PRO A 263 12.32 -3.15 27.17
N PRO A 264 11.61 -4.04 26.47
CA PRO A 264 12.19 -4.81 25.36
C PRO A 264 12.49 -3.95 24.12
N ILE A 265 12.16 -2.65 24.18
CA ILE A 265 12.55 -1.65 23.18
C ILE A 265 12.91 -0.33 23.89
N LEU A 266 14.11 0.18 23.60
CA LEU A 266 14.62 1.46 24.10
C LEU A 266 14.50 2.53 23.03
N LEU A 267 13.82 3.63 23.36
CA LEU A 267 13.66 4.78 22.48
C LEU A 267 14.81 5.77 22.67
N LYS A 268 15.69 5.90 21.67
CA LYS A 268 16.76 6.92 21.69
C LYS A 268 16.18 8.34 21.65
N TYR A 269 15.15 8.56 20.83
CA TYR A 269 14.47 9.84 20.69
C TYR A 269 13.01 9.68 21.10
N ARG A 270 12.77 9.67 22.41
CA ARG A 270 11.43 9.64 23.00
C ARG A 270 10.82 11.03 22.99
N PHE A 271 9.58 11.16 22.53
CA PHE A 271 8.85 12.42 22.63
C PHE A 271 8.30 12.62 24.04
N GLN A 272 8.19 13.89 24.45
CA GLN A 272 7.47 14.24 25.66
C GLN A 272 5.97 13.99 25.44
N ASN A 273 5.29 13.45 26.45
CA ASN A 273 3.84 13.21 26.37
C ASN A 273 3.08 14.52 26.64
N ASP A 274 2.99 15.37 25.62
CA ASP A 274 2.23 16.62 25.61
C ASP A 274 1.14 16.62 24.52
N GLU A 275 0.51 17.76 24.28
CA GLU A 275 -0.55 17.87 23.27
C GLU A 275 -0.06 17.61 21.84
N ALA A 276 1.21 17.91 21.53
CA ALA A 276 1.73 17.82 20.17
C ALA A 276 1.81 16.37 19.67
N VAL A 277 2.14 15.42 20.55
CA VAL A 277 2.17 13.98 20.21
C VAL A 277 0.78 13.40 19.96
N HIS A 278 -0.30 14.09 20.36
CA HIS A 278 -1.68 13.67 20.10
C HIS A 278 -2.24 14.23 18.80
N ARG A 279 -1.47 14.97 18.00
CA ARG A 279 -1.91 15.60 16.74
C ARG A 279 -2.62 14.64 15.80
N GLN A 280 -2.13 13.40 15.68
CA GLN A 280 -2.77 12.37 14.84
C GLN A 280 -4.19 12.06 15.31
N GLN A 281 -4.40 11.83 16.61
CA GLN A 281 -5.73 11.63 17.17
C GLN A 281 -6.60 12.87 17.01
N GLN A 282 -6.05 14.06 17.24
CA GLN A 282 -6.79 15.32 17.09
C GLN A 282 -7.29 15.52 15.66
N LEU A 283 -6.48 15.24 14.65
CA LEU A 283 -6.87 15.29 13.24
C LEU A 283 -8.02 14.31 12.97
N LEU A 284 -7.90 13.06 13.46
CA LEU A 284 -8.92 12.03 13.30
C LEU A 284 -10.26 12.47 13.91
N VAL A 285 -10.25 12.96 15.16
CA VAL A 285 -11.45 13.45 15.85
C VAL A 285 -12.04 14.68 15.14
N ARG A 286 -11.20 15.61 14.66
CA ARG A 286 -11.67 16.79 13.90
C ARG A 286 -12.33 16.39 12.58
N THR A 287 -11.78 15.41 11.86
CA THR A 287 -12.37 14.87 10.63
C THR A 287 -13.74 14.27 10.91
N ILE A 288 -13.88 13.47 11.97
CA ILE A 288 -15.17 12.88 12.38
C ILE A 288 -16.18 13.98 12.72
N ARG A 289 -15.78 14.95 13.56
CA ARG A 289 -16.66 16.06 13.97
C ARG A 289 -17.14 16.87 12.78
N LEU A 290 -16.23 17.19 11.86
CA LEU A 290 -16.57 17.95 10.66
C LEU A 290 -17.56 17.18 9.78
N ALA A 291 -17.28 15.90 9.49
CA ALA A 291 -18.15 15.08 8.64
C ALA A 291 -19.56 14.88 9.25
N THR A 292 -19.62 14.57 10.54
CA THR A 292 -20.88 14.32 11.26
C THR A 292 -21.70 15.58 11.52
N THR A 293 -21.05 16.74 11.63
CA THR A 293 -21.74 18.04 11.70
C THR A 293 -22.28 18.45 10.32
N ALA A 294 -21.47 18.30 9.26
CA ALA A 294 -21.87 18.64 7.89
C ALA A 294 -23.04 17.77 7.39
N LEU A 295 -23.09 16.50 7.81
CA LEU A 295 -24.16 15.55 7.46
C LEU A 295 -25.25 15.44 8.54
N GLY A 296 -25.18 16.25 9.59
CA GLY A 296 -26.22 16.31 10.62
C GLY A 296 -27.56 16.73 10.04
N ASP A 297 -28.64 16.07 10.44
CA ASP A 297 -29.99 16.38 10.01
C ASP A 297 -30.87 16.65 11.24
N ILE A 298 -31.48 17.83 11.29
CA ILE A 298 -32.38 18.22 12.39
C ILE A 298 -33.65 17.36 12.43
N ASN A 299 -34.08 16.85 11.28
CA ASN A 299 -35.26 15.98 11.18
C ASN A 299 -34.91 14.50 11.40
N ASN A 300 -33.62 14.15 11.42
CA ASN A 300 -33.13 12.81 11.71
C ASN A 300 -31.85 12.86 12.58
N PRO A 301 -31.97 13.18 13.88
CA PRO A 301 -30.82 13.32 14.78
C PRO A 301 -29.97 12.06 14.92
N ASP A 302 -30.57 10.89 14.68
CA ASP A 302 -29.92 9.58 14.75
C ASP A 302 -29.43 9.07 13.39
N ARG A 303 -29.38 9.92 12.36
CA ARG A 303 -28.72 9.60 11.09
C ARG A 303 -27.32 9.07 11.37
N VAL A 304 -26.98 7.95 10.75
CA VAL A 304 -25.64 7.35 10.81
C VAL A 304 -24.87 7.75 9.55
N VAL A 305 -23.67 8.29 9.75
CA VAL A 305 -22.73 8.64 8.68
C VAL A 305 -21.81 7.45 8.43
N SER A 306 -21.83 6.98 7.19
CA SER A 306 -20.94 5.92 6.69
C SER A 306 -19.63 6.50 6.13
N TRP A 307 -18.65 5.62 5.88
CA TRP A 307 -17.44 5.98 5.14
C TRP A 307 -17.75 6.62 3.78
N ARG A 308 -18.73 6.05 3.06
CA ARG A 308 -19.16 6.51 1.74
C ARG A 308 -19.73 7.93 1.78
N ASP A 309 -20.48 8.26 2.82
CA ASP A 309 -21.02 9.62 2.99
C ASP A 309 -19.89 10.64 3.16
N TYR A 310 -18.88 10.33 3.98
CA TYR A 310 -17.71 11.19 4.13
C TYR A 310 -16.91 11.33 2.84
N VAL A 311 -16.73 10.25 2.08
CA VAL A 311 -16.06 10.33 0.78
C VAL A 311 -16.74 11.32 -0.15
N ASN A 312 -18.08 11.38 -0.14
CA ASN A 312 -18.83 12.33 -0.96
C ASN A 312 -18.67 13.79 -0.49
N LEU A 313 -18.44 14.03 0.81
CA LEU A 313 -18.18 15.37 1.36
C LEU A 313 -16.80 15.94 1.02
N ARG A 314 -15.81 15.09 0.67
CA ARG A 314 -14.39 15.50 0.55
C ARG A 314 -14.09 16.58 -0.50
N HIS A 315 -15.07 16.93 -1.33
CA HIS A 315 -14.96 18.02 -2.28
C HIS A 315 -15.28 19.41 -1.68
N GLU A 316 -15.74 19.46 -0.43
CA GLU A 316 -15.95 20.70 0.30
C GLU A 316 -14.62 21.23 0.87
N SER A 317 -14.41 22.55 0.81
CA SER A 317 -13.13 23.18 1.18
C SER A 317 -12.68 22.88 2.60
N ALA A 318 -13.62 22.82 3.56
CA ALA A 318 -13.31 22.56 4.96
C ALA A 318 -12.81 21.12 5.22
N VAL A 319 -13.15 20.16 4.35
CA VAL A 319 -12.63 18.79 4.44
C VAL A 319 -11.19 18.73 3.91
N TYR A 320 -10.86 19.58 2.93
CA TYR A 320 -9.56 19.59 2.25
C TYR A 320 -8.40 19.87 3.22
N ASP A 321 -8.55 20.88 4.09
CA ASP A 321 -7.51 21.26 5.06
C ASP A 321 -7.19 20.13 6.04
N LEU A 322 -8.21 19.36 6.45
CA LEU A 322 -8.01 18.20 7.33
C LEU A 322 -7.38 17.02 6.60
N GLU A 323 -7.74 16.79 5.33
CA GLU A 323 -7.09 15.78 4.51
C GLU A 323 -5.61 16.07 4.29
N GLU A 324 -5.27 17.34 4.04
CA GLU A 324 -3.88 17.83 3.96
C GLU A 324 -3.17 17.64 5.29
N GLY A 325 -3.79 18.02 6.41
CA GLY A 325 -3.23 17.81 7.74
C GLY A 325 -2.93 16.33 8.06
N LEU A 326 -3.81 15.41 7.67
CA LEU A 326 -3.59 13.96 7.78
C LEU A 326 -2.45 13.48 6.87
N TYR A 327 -2.32 14.05 5.68
CA TYR A 327 -1.25 13.70 4.74
C TYR A 327 0.12 14.19 5.25
N GLU A 328 0.22 15.43 5.71
CA GLU A 328 1.41 15.99 6.34
C GLU A 328 1.82 15.19 7.59
N GLN A 329 0.83 14.78 8.41
CA GLN A 329 1.10 13.92 9.56
C GLN A 329 1.69 12.57 9.13
N ALA A 330 1.18 11.97 8.05
CA ALA A 330 1.72 10.73 7.53
C ALA A 330 3.16 10.90 7.01
N GLN A 331 3.46 12.00 6.33
CA GLN A 331 4.81 12.32 5.87
C GLN A 331 5.77 12.52 7.04
N PHE A 332 5.34 13.26 8.06
CA PHE A 332 6.12 13.46 9.28
C PHE A 332 6.47 12.12 9.95
N VAL A 333 5.48 11.27 10.22
CA VAL A 333 5.71 9.96 10.87
C VAL A 333 6.61 9.07 10.01
N ALA A 334 6.40 9.04 8.68
CA ALA A 334 7.26 8.29 7.76
C ALA A 334 8.71 8.80 7.77
N SER A 335 8.92 10.11 7.89
CA SER A 335 10.27 10.70 7.93
C SER A 335 11.08 10.26 9.15
N LEU A 336 10.42 9.97 10.29
CA LEU A 336 11.08 9.47 11.50
C LEU A 336 11.77 8.12 11.28
N ALA A 337 11.28 7.32 10.34
CA ALA A 337 11.85 6.02 9.98
C ALA A 337 13.17 6.12 9.19
N SER A 338 13.58 7.34 8.81
CA SER A 338 14.88 7.57 8.14
C SER A 338 16.07 7.38 9.10
N VAL A 339 15.82 7.43 10.41
CA VAL A 339 16.82 7.15 11.44
C VAL A 339 16.85 5.65 11.70
N ASP A 340 18.05 5.10 11.87
CA ASP A 340 18.20 3.67 12.12
C ASP A 340 17.52 3.24 13.44
N GLY A 341 16.85 2.09 13.39
CA GLY A 341 15.96 1.60 14.44
C GLY A 341 14.48 1.67 14.08
N ALA A 342 13.62 1.52 15.07
CA ALA A 342 12.18 1.51 14.90
C ALA A 342 11.52 2.85 15.27
N VAL A 343 10.45 3.20 14.56
CA VAL A 343 9.46 4.21 14.98
C VAL A 343 8.42 3.50 15.84
N VAL A 344 8.16 4.01 17.03
CA VAL A 344 7.15 3.47 17.93
C VAL A 344 5.96 4.41 17.97
N THR A 345 4.77 3.88 17.74
CA THR A 345 3.51 4.63 17.73
C THR A 345 2.46 3.95 18.58
N SER A 346 1.55 4.75 19.13
CA SER A 346 0.30 4.28 19.73
C SER A 346 -0.89 4.61 18.82
N SER A 347 -2.10 4.31 19.29
CA SER A 347 -3.34 4.79 18.66
C SER A 347 -3.48 6.32 18.63
N ARG A 348 -2.71 7.06 19.44
CA ARG A 348 -2.77 8.54 19.48
C ARG A 348 -1.76 9.25 18.58
N GLY A 349 -0.67 8.58 18.22
CA GLY A 349 0.42 9.15 17.45
C GLY A 349 1.78 8.56 17.79
N PRO A 350 2.87 9.10 17.23
CA PRO A 350 4.22 8.62 17.46
C PRO A 350 4.68 8.89 18.90
N LEU A 351 5.24 7.87 19.56
CA LEU A 351 5.82 7.96 20.90
C LEU A 351 7.33 8.27 20.87
N GLY A 352 7.99 7.92 19.77
CA GLY A 352 9.41 8.16 19.56
C GLY A 352 9.99 7.37 18.40
N PHE A 353 11.28 7.57 18.14
CA PHE A 353 11.99 6.93 17.05
C PHE A 353 13.45 6.60 17.43
N GLY A 354 14.16 5.88 16.54
CA GLY A 354 15.45 5.30 16.87
C GLY A 354 15.33 4.20 17.93
N GLY A 355 14.23 3.46 17.90
CA GLY A 355 13.94 2.36 18.81
C GLY A 355 14.89 1.19 18.60
N MET A 356 15.64 0.84 19.64
CA MET A 356 16.51 -0.32 19.67
C MET A 356 15.82 -1.45 20.43
N ILE A 357 15.60 -2.58 19.76
CA ILE A 357 15.02 -3.78 20.38
C ILE A 357 16.13 -4.44 21.19
N VAL A 358 15.91 -4.60 22.49
CA VAL A 358 16.92 -5.05 23.47
C VAL A 358 16.38 -6.12 24.41
N GLY A 359 17.29 -6.78 25.10
CA GLY A 359 16.98 -7.80 26.12
C GLY A 359 17.19 -9.23 25.64
N SER A 360 17.16 -10.16 26.60
CA SER A 360 17.22 -11.61 26.36
C SER A 360 15.88 -12.11 25.86
N LEU A 361 15.50 -11.74 24.64
CA LEU A 361 14.27 -12.20 24.02
C LEU A 361 14.37 -13.71 23.76
N ASN A 362 13.28 -14.43 24.00
CA ASN A 362 13.22 -15.88 23.75
C ASN A 362 13.74 -16.19 22.33
N LYS A 363 14.54 -17.26 22.23
CA LYS A 363 15.15 -17.67 20.97
C LYS A 363 14.07 -18.19 20.01
N LEU A 364 13.51 -17.27 19.24
CA LEU A 364 12.65 -17.57 18.12
C LEU A 364 13.53 -18.11 16.97
N THR A 365 13.16 -19.26 16.42
CA THR A 365 13.87 -19.86 15.28
C THR A 365 13.05 -19.80 14.00
N GLU A 366 11.72 -19.77 14.14
CA GLU A 366 10.77 -19.87 13.04
C GLU A 366 9.61 -18.90 13.22
N VAL A 367 9.03 -18.48 12.09
CA VAL A 367 7.80 -17.69 12.01
C VAL A 367 6.81 -18.38 11.08
N ALA A 368 5.52 -18.11 11.28
CA ALA A 368 4.45 -18.53 10.39
C ALA A 368 4.23 -17.46 9.31
N ILE A 369 4.29 -17.82 8.03
CA ILE A 369 3.94 -16.95 6.90
C ILE A 369 2.52 -17.30 6.47
N ALA A 370 1.60 -16.34 6.62
CA ALA A 370 0.19 -16.50 6.30
C ALA A 370 -0.11 -16.25 4.83
N SER A 371 -0.94 -17.11 4.23
CA SER A 371 -1.46 -16.93 2.86
C SER A 371 -2.89 -16.36 2.83
N ASP A 372 -3.59 -16.32 3.96
CA ASP A 372 -4.90 -15.68 4.12
C ASP A 372 -4.91 -14.54 5.15
N ALA A 373 -5.91 -13.65 5.08
CA ALA A 373 -6.00 -12.44 5.90
C ALA A 373 -6.18 -12.80 7.38
N GLU A 374 -6.84 -13.93 7.64
CA GLU A 374 -7.12 -14.42 8.96
C GLU A 374 -6.00 -15.28 9.52
N GLY A 375 -4.88 -15.50 8.82
CA GLY A 375 -3.75 -16.29 9.29
C GLY A 375 -4.15 -17.71 9.72
N LYS A 376 -5.10 -18.32 9.02
CA LYS A 376 -5.55 -19.70 9.25
C LYS A 376 -4.73 -20.70 8.46
N MET A 377 -4.27 -20.31 7.28
CA MET A 377 -3.37 -21.04 6.41
C MET A 377 -1.99 -20.41 6.53
N VAL A 378 -1.05 -21.18 7.08
CA VAL A 378 0.30 -20.71 7.34
C VAL A 378 1.33 -21.75 6.90
N SER A 379 2.52 -21.27 6.54
CA SER A 379 3.70 -22.09 6.33
C SER A 379 4.83 -21.64 7.25
N LEU A 380 5.58 -22.58 7.82
CA LEU A 380 6.68 -22.25 8.72
C LEU A 380 7.95 -21.93 7.94
N THR A 381 8.65 -20.88 8.36
CA THR A 381 9.91 -20.45 7.77
C THR A 381 10.93 -20.08 8.85
N LYS A 382 12.18 -20.51 8.66
CA LYS A 382 13.29 -20.11 9.55
C LYS A 382 13.61 -18.64 9.43
N ILE A 383 13.81 -17.97 10.56
CA ILE A 383 14.08 -16.53 10.58
C ILE A 383 15.49 -16.16 10.07
N GLU A 384 16.40 -17.14 9.96
CA GLU A 384 17.79 -16.93 9.50
C GLU A 384 17.89 -16.34 8.09
N GLY A 385 16.89 -16.61 7.23
CA GLY A 385 16.84 -16.06 5.87
C GLY A 385 16.41 -14.60 5.80
N TYR A 386 16.06 -13.97 6.92
CA TYR A 386 15.56 -12.59 6.96
C TYR A 386 16.62 -11.60 7.47
N GLY A 387 16.50 -10.35 7.03
CA GLY A 387 17.39 -9.26 7.46
C GLY A 387 17.28 -8.93 8.96
N SER A 388 18.24 -8.17 9.49
CA SER A 388 18.30 -7.79 10.91
C SER A 388 17.04 -7.10 11.42
N ARG A 389 16.43 -6.20 10.63
CA ARG A 389 15.19 -5.49 10.99
C ARG A 389 14.02 -6.45 11.19
N HIS A 390 13.81 -7.37 10.26
CA HIS A 390 12.78 -8.41 10.34
C HIS A 390 12.97 -9.30 11.57
N ARG A 391 14.18 -9.84 11.75
CA ARG A 391 14.48 -10.72 12.90
C ARG A 391 14.24 -10.00 14.23
N SER A 392 14.69 -8.76 14.34
CA SER A 392 14.49 -7.96 15.56
C SER A 392 13.00 -7.74 15.83
N ALA A 393 12.22 -7.37 14.81
CA ALA A 393 10.77 -7.21 14.91
C ALA A 393 10.07 -8.51 15.33
N TYR A 394 10.46 -9.66 14.79
CA TYR A 394 9.88 -10.95 15.18
C TYR A 394 10.18 -11.29 16.64
N HIS A 395 11.42 -11.09 17.09
CA HIS A 395 11.76 -11.31 18.50
C HIS A 395 10.94 -10.38 19.42
N LEU A 396 10.73 -9.12 19.01
CA LEU A 396 9.89 -8.19 19.77
C LEU A 396 8.44 -8.65 19.84
N CYS A 397 7.82 -9.00 18.71
CA CYS A 397 6.44 -9.52 18.69
C CYS A 397 6.31 -10.82 19.49
N ASN A 398 7.35 -11.66 19.53
CA ASN A 398 7.35 -12.87 20.35
C ASN A 398 7.41 -12.58 21.86
N ALA A 399 7.96 -11.42 22.27
CA ALA A 399 7.98 -10.99 23.66
C ALA A 399 6.77 -10.12 24.03
N LEU A 400 6.26 -9.35 23.06
CA LEU A 400 5.14 -8.42 23.20
C LEU A 400 3.99 -8.88 22.33
N HIS A 401 3.06 -9.67 22.90
CA HIS A 401 2.02 -10.32 22.13
C HIS A 401 0.96 -9.36 21.57
N ASP A 402 0.84 -8.16 22.14
CA ASP A 402 -0.10 -7.13 21.70
C ASP A 402 0.52 -6.11 20.72
N ALA A 403 1.81 -6.27 20.39
CA ALA A 403 2.50 -5.36 19.47
C ALA A 403 2.39 -5.83 18.02
N LEU A 404 2.01 -4.90 17.14
CA LEU A 404 2.08 -5.09 15.69
C LEU A 404 3.37 -4.47 15.16
N ALA A 405 4.21 -5.29 14.53
CA ALA A 405 5.37 -4.80 13.80
C ALA A 405 5.07 -4.70 12.30
N ILE A 406 5.53 -3.62 11.68
CA ILE A 406 5.49 -3.44 10.23
C ILE A 406 6.90 -3.12 9.76
N VAL A 407 7.44 -3.98 8.90
CA VAL A 407 8.76 -3.79 8.31
C VAL A 407 8.59 -3.42 6.85
N VAL A 408 9.09 -2.24 6.48
CA VAL A 408 9.20 -1.80 5.09
C VAL A 408 10.66 -2.01 4.67
N SER A 409 10.90 -2.89 3.71
CA SER A 409 12.24 -3.11 3.19
C SER A 409 12.64 -2.04 2.18
N GLN A 410 13.93 -1.96 1.90
CA GLN A 410 14.50 -0.95 0.99
C GLN A 410 13.99 -1.11 -0.46
N ASP A 411 13.68 -2.34 -0.85
CA ASP A 411 13.10 -2.72 -2.14
C ASP A 411 11.57 -2.48 -2.19
N GLY A 412 10.98 -1.95 -1.12
CA GLY A 412 9.57 -1.56 -1.05
C GLY A 412 8.60 -2.70 -0.72
N ASN A 413 9.08 -3.90 -0.39
CA ASN A 413 8.23 -4.92 0.22
C ASN A 413 7.81 -4.48 1.63
N VAL A 414 6.57 -4.79 2.02
CA VAL A 414 6.07 -4.47 3.35
C VAL A 414 5.60 -5.76 3.98
N GLN A 415 6.01 -6.01 5.21
CA GLN A 415 5.58 -7.18 5.95
C GLN A 415 5.02 -6.79 7.30
N LEU A 416 3.85 -7.31 7.63
CA LEU A 416 3.27 -7.26 8.97
C LEU A 416 3.73 -8.47 9.75
N ALA A 417 3.99 -8.29 11.05
CA ALA A 417 4.23 -9.38 11.98
C ALA A 417 3.52 -9.09 13.31
N THR A 418 2.84 -10.09 13.86
CA THR A 418 2.26 -10.04 15.20
C THR A 418 2.28 -11.43 15.82
N TRP A 419 2.28 -11.52 17.15
CA TRP A 419 2.07 -12.79 17.81
C TRP A 419 0.64 -13.28 17.57
N ARG A 420 0.47 -14.56 17.21
CA ARG A 420 -0.84 -15.19 17.12
C ARG A 420 -0.78 -16.70 17.21
N ASN A 421 -1.77 -17.30 17.87
CA ASN A 421 -1.94 -18.77 17.93
C ASN A 421 -0.66 -19.51 18.38
N GLY A 422 0.13 -18.93 19.29
CA GLY A 422 1.36 -19.56 19.80
C GLY A 422 2.63 -19.23 19.03
N ILE A 423 2.57 -18.46 17.93
CA ILE A 423 3.74 -18.15 17.09
C ILE A 423 3.65 -16.75 16.48
N VAL A 424 4.79 -16.13 16.19
CA VAL A 424 4.81 -14.91 15.36
C VAL A 424 4.34 -15.25 13.96
N THR A 425 3.22 -14.64 13.55
CA THR A 425 2.62 -14.80 12.23
C THR A 425 2.87 -13.55 11.41
N CYS A 426 3.24 -13.73 10.13
CA CYS A 426 3.63 -12.67 9.22
C CYS A 426 2.77 -12.65 7.96
N TRP A 427 2.53 -11.46 7.41
CA TRP A 427 1.80 -11.24 6.16
C TRP A 427 2.62 -10.32 5.24
N ASP A 428 2.95 -10.78 4.04
CA ASP A 428 3.60 -9.98 3.01
C ASP A 428 2.57 -9.10 2.30
N LEU A 429 2.58 -7.80 2.54
CA LEU A 429 1.63 -6.89 1.90
C LEU A 429 2.07 -6.57 0.47
N THR A 430 1.18 -6.81 -0.48
CA THR A 430 1.39 -6.45 -1.88
C THR A 430 0.99 -4.99 -2.13
N SER A 431 1.51 -4.38 -3.21
CA SER A 431 1.13 -3.01 -3.63
C SER A 431 -0.39 -2.83 -3.77
N GLN A 432 -1.13 -3.92 -4.05
CA GLN A 432 -2.58 -3.99 -4.13
C GLN A 432 -3.30 -3.49 -2.87
N MET A 433 -2.71 -3.69 -1.69
CA MET A 433 -3.33 -3.33 -0.41
C MET A 433 -3.36 -1.81 -0.18
N PHE A 434 -2.51 -1.07 -0.89
CA PHE A 434 -2.52 0.39 -0.92
C PHE A 434 -3.51 0.91 -1.98
N ILE A 435 -3.80 0.17 -3.05
CA ILE A 435 -4.68 0.59 -4.16
C ILE A 435 -6.16 0.28 -3.88
N ALA A 436 -6.46 -0.83 -3.19
CA ALA A 436 -7.82 -1.29 -3.00
C ALA A 436 -8.57 -0.45 -1.94
N GLU A 437 -9.60 0.27 -2.37
CA GLU A 437 -10.78 0.55 -1.55
C GLU A 437 -11.86 -0.50 -1.91
N THR A 438 -12.47 -1.07 -0.88
CA THR A 438 -13.86 -1.55 -0.94
C THR A 438 -14.82 -0.38 -1.00
#